data_AF-A0A926ICZ1-F1
#
_entry.id   AF-A0A926ICZ1-F1
#
_cell.length_a   1.000
_cell.length_b   1.000
_cell.length_c   1.000
_cell.angle_alpha   90.00
_cell.angle_beta   90.00
_cell.angle_gamma   90.00
#
_symmetry.space_group_name_H-M   'P 1'
#
loop_
_entity.id
_entity.type
_entity.pdbx_description
1 polymer ?
#
loop_
_entity_poly.entity_id
_entity_poly.type
_entity_poly.pdbx_seq_one_letter_code
_entity_poly.pdbx_strand_id
1 'polypeptide(L)'
;MFPISEKVKRAYSWLNRGLTIEQCLDVPAHFNLYKIAHKQGVLIDFFKPSGCHCSRPLSQISGLANTPMDIQIAQVQQELLKGFGLNLGDDFYNLHLNNLLVNYLLYSSLCYVQTEGQNGLDSYYVTKQVAIIEGLKPFINSKDIAKLNKGYFNDRYGTELSELTESKHKVIVLRPDADGYHLGKGIFYSNSRNNAIYPAYVLRGYKKALLGVLKRRVIRISCLDSLGGDIKFVTTLNGDALCKWLGVSEVNRCQPIWRQVEGSYCEANLTLPNLDVRNEFITINLLHIKNVQILP
;
A
#
# COMPACT_ATOMS: atom_id res chain seq x y z
N MET A 1 32.39 -0.67 -18.31
CA MET A 1 31.62 -1.63 -17.49
C MET A 1 32.27 -1.67 -16.12
N PHE A 2 31.75 -0.93 -15.14
CA PHE A 2 32.39 -0.79 -13.83
C PHE A 2 32.18 -2.08 -13.01
N PRO A 3 33.19 -2.57 -12.26
CA PRO A 3 33.03 -3.76 -11.44
C PRO A 3 32.08 -3.43 -10.29
N ILE A 4 30.83 -3.87 -10.44
CA ILE A 4 29.83 -3.88 -9.38
C ILE A 4 30.40 -4.72 -8.23
N SER A 5 30.49 -4.15 -7.03
CA SER A 5 31.04 -4.86 -5.87
C SER A 5 30.24 -6.14 -5.60
N GLU A 6 30.87 -7.17 -5.04
CA GLU A 6 30.21 -8.47 -4.82
C GLU A 6 29.06 -8.37 -3.79
N LYS A 7 29.07 -7.32 -2.96
CA LYS A 7 27.97 -6.91 -2.08
C LYS A 7 26.76 -6.40 -2.88
N VAL A 8 27.03 -5.60 -3.91
CA VAL A 8 26.02 -5.03 -4.81
C VAL A 8 25.50 -6.07 -5.80
N LYS A 9 26.34 -6.98 -6.32
CA LYS A 9 25.88 -8.13 -7.13
C LYS A 9 24.93 -9.06 -6.38
N ARG A 10 25.18 -9.31 -5.09
CA ARG A 10 24.22 -10.02 -4.21
C ARG A 10 22.92 -9.26 -4.04
N ALA A 11 22.95 -7.93 -3.87
CA ALA A 11 21.75 -7.10 -3.84
C ALA A 11 20.99 -7.10 -5.19
N TYR A 12 21.71 -7.16 -6.32
CA TYR A 12 21.16 -7.18 -7.69
C TYR A 12 20.53 -8.50 -8.11
N SER A 13 21.05 -9.63 -7.60
CA SER A 13 20.43 -10.95 -7.77
C SER A 13 18.96 -10.97 -7.29
N TRP A 14 18.56 -10.02 -6.46
CA TRP A 14 17.26 -9.97 -5.78
C TRP A 14 16.22 -9.08 -6.50
N LEU A 15 16.66 -8.18 -7.38
CA LEU A 15 15.80 -7.24 -8.11
C LEU A 15 15.37 -7.75 -9.50
N ASN A 16 16.06 -8.75 -10.06
CA ASN A 16 15.93 -9.17 -11.47
C ASN A 16 15.07 -10.42 -11.71
N ARG A 17 14.28 -10.86 -10.73
CA ARG A 17 13.26 -11.89 -10.95
C ARG A 17 11.93 -11.17 -10.89
N GLY A 18 11.12 -11.20 -11.96
CA GLY A 18 9.81 -10.53 -11.95
C GLY A 18 9.02 -10.98 -10.72
N LEU A 19 8.83 -10.08 -9.75
CA LEU A 19 8.32 -10.42 -8.42
C LEU A 19 6.80 -10.26 -8.36
N THR A 20 6.10 -11.33 -7.98
CA THR A 20 4.75 -11.27 -7.43
C THR A 20 4.79 -10.66 -6.01
N ILE A 21 3.63 -10.31 -5.44
CA ILE A 21 3.52 -9.76 -4.08
C ILE A 21 4.11 -10.71 -3.02
N GLU A 22 4.10 -12.01 -3.28
CA GLU A 22 4.76 -13.02 -2.43
C GLU A 22 6.28 -13.00 -2.58
N GLN A 23 6.81 -12.56 -3.72
CA GLN A 23 8.25 -12.49 -3.96
C GLN A 23 8.87 -11.15 -3.53
N CYS A 24 8.06 -10.10 -3.33
CA CYS A 24 8.47 -8.92 -2.55
C CYS A 24 8.76 -9.28 -1.08
N LEU A 25 8.16 -10.35 -0.55
CA LEU A 25 8.48 -10.92 0.76
C LEU A 25 9.74 -11.78 0.75
N ASP A 26 10.21 -12.23 -0.42
CA ASP A 26 11.44 -13.01 -0.61
C ASP A 26 12.66 -12.15 -0.94
N VAL A 27 12.54 -10.82 -0.98
CA VAL A 27 13.70 -9.92 -1.01
C VAL A 27 14.28 -9.91 0.41
N PRO A 28 15.48 -10.45 0.67
CA PRO A 28 15.95 -10.62 2.05
C PRO A 28 16.11 -9.33 2.85
N ALA A 29 16.15 -8.15 2.22
CA ALA A 29 15.98 -6.88 2.92
C ALA A 29 14.53 -6.68 3.40
N HIS A 30 13.53 -6.82 2.54
CA HIS A 30 12.11 -6.76 2.93
C HIS A 30 11.72 -7.90 3.87
N PHE A 31 12.27 -9.10 3.67
CA PHE A 31 12.07 -10.26 4.53
C PHE A 31 12.77 -10.12 5.88
N ASN A 32 13.97 -9.52 5.95
CA ASN A 32 14.64 -9.24 7.22
C ASN A 32 13.96 -8.09 7.95
N LEU A 33 13.55 -7.03 7.25
CA LEU A 33 12.73 -5.96 7.83
C LEU A 33 11.40 -6.54 8.34
N TYR A 34 10.78 -7.43 7.55
CA TYR A 34 9.61 -8.20 7.92
C TYR A 34 9.83 -9.11 9.14
N LYS A 35 10.89 -9.92 9.15
CA LYS A 35 11.22 -10.89 10.21
C LYS A 35 11.72 -10.23 11.49
N ILE A 36 12.51 -9.16 11.40
CA ILE A 36 13.00 -8.41 12.56
C ILE A 36 11.83 -7.73 13.24
N ALA A 37 10.98 -7.03 12.48
CA ALA A 37 9.82 -6.38 13.06
C ALA A 37 8.67 -7.36 13.44
N HIS A 38 8.57 -8.54 12.82
CA HIS A 38 7.71 -9.65 13.29
C HIS A 38 8.26 -10.27 14.60
N LYS A 39 9.58 -10.48 14.75
CA LYS A 39 10.18 -11.00 16.00
C LYS A 39 10.16 -10.01 17.17
N GLN A 40 10.07 -8.71 16.89
CA GLN A 40 10.08 -7.64 17.88
C GLN A 40 8.70 -7.02 18.15
N GLY A 41 7.64 -7.53 17.49
CA GLY A 41 6.25 -7.05 17.69
C GLY A 41 5.96 -5.66 17.10
N VAL A 42 6.70 -5.25 16.06
CA VAL A 42 6.64 -3.90 15.47
C VAL A 42 6.26 -3.87 14.00
N LEU A 43 6.12 -5.03 13.35
CA LEU A 43 5.23 -5.16 12.19
C LEU A 43 3.93 -5.75 12.67
N ILE A 44 2.84 -5.22 12.14
CA ILE A 44 1.49 -5.51 12.59
C ILE A 44 1.20 -7.00 12.41
N ASP A 45 1.46 -7.78 13.45
CA ASP A 45 0.76 -9.02 13.73
C ASP A 45 -0.49 -8.65 14.53
N PHE A 46 -1.65 -8.73 13.89
CA PHE A 46 -2.89 -8.90 14.62
C PHE A 46 -2.99 -10.36 15.05
N PHE A 47 -2.28 -10.77 16.10
CA PHE A 47 -2.79 -11.76 17.06
C PHE A 47 -2.02 -11.69 18.39
N LYS A 48 -2.53 -10.88 19.31
CA LYS A 48 -3.15 -11.39 20.54
C LYS A 48 -4.27 -10.44 21.00
N PRO A 49 -5.30 -10.96 21.69
CA PRO A 49 -6.67 -10.49 21.58
C PRO A 49 -6.98 -9.40 22.60
N SER A 50 -6.98 -8.13 22.18
CA SER A 50 -7.80 -7.07 22.79
C SER A 50 -7.41 -5.69 22.25
N GLY A 51 -8.35 -5.01 21.60
CA GLY A 51 -8.36 -3.56 21.52
C GLY A 51 -7.62 -2.94 20.34
N CYS A 52 -8.27 -1.95 19.73
CA CYS A 52 -7.87 -1.10 18.60
C CYS A 52 -6.36 -0.89 18.38
N HIS A 53 -5.95 -1.06 17.12
CA HIS A 53 -4.56 -0.93 16.68
C HIS A 53 -4.26 0.51 16.27
N CYS A 54 -3.25 1.12 16.89
CA CYS A 54 -2.69 2.40 16.48
C CYS A 54 -1.48 2.18 15.57
N SER A 55 -1.36 2.98 14.50
CA SER A 55 -0.15 3.05 13.69
C SER A 55 1.01 3.61 14.52
N ARG A 56 2.23 3.08 14.32
CA ARG A 56 3.46 3.67 14.86
C ARG A 56 4.33 4.18 13.71
N PRO A 57 4.96 5.36 13.83
CA PRO A 57 5.96 5.84 12.88
C PRO A 57 7.14 4.87 12.72
N LEU A 58 7.70 4.76 11.50
CA LEU A 58 8.88 3.93 11.21
C LEU A 58 10.11 4.32 12.06
N SER A 59 10.23 5.60 12.43
CA SER A 59 11.28 6.14 13.29
C SER A 59 11.26 5.57 14.72
N GLN A 60 10.13 5.00 15.16
CA GLN A 60 9.98 4.38 16.47
C GLN A 60 10.31 2.88 16.45
N ILE A 61 10.71 2.34 15.29
CA ILE A 61 11.07 0.95 15.10
C ILE A 61 12.59 0.83 15.17
N SER A 62 13.08 0.06 16.15
CA SER A 62 14.50 -0.24 16.27
C SER A 62 14.92 -1.24 15.20
N GLY A 63 15.89 -0.90 14.37
CA GLY A 63 16.47 -1.83 13.39
C GLY A 63 17.79 -2.45 13.87
N LEU A 64 18.62 -2.90 12.92
CA LEU A 64 19.99 -3.37 13.18
C LEU A 64 20.82 -2.34 13.99
N ALA A 65 21.56 -2.82 14.99
CA ALA A 65 22.40 -1.98 15.85
C ALA A 65 21.66 -0.82 16.56
N ASN A 66 20.35 -0.97 16.80
CA ASN A 66 19.48 0.05 17.39
C ASN A 66 19.30 1.34 16.57
N THR A 67 19.70 1.35 15.30
CA THR A 67 19.43 2.48 14.42
C THR A 67 17.95 2.47 14.03
N PRO A 68 17.24 3.62 14.07
CA PRO A 68 15.85 3.72 13.58
C PRO A 68 15.66 3.15 12.18
N MET A 69 14.54 2.47 11.96
CA MET A 69 14.29 1.71 10.73
C MET A 69 14.27 2.57 9.47
N ASP A 70 13.71 3.77 9.60
CA ASP A 70 13.67 4.75 8.52
C ASP A 70 15.08 5.21 8.11
N ILE A 71 15.96 5.44 9.07
CA ILE A 71 17.37 5.76 8.82
C ILE A 71 18.06 4.60 8.08
N GLN A 72 17.82 3.35 8.49
CA GLN A 72 18.43 2.19 7.82
C GLN A 72 17.99 2.04 6.37
N ILE A 73 16.68 2.19 6.12
CA ILE A 73 16.14 2.11 4.76
C ILE A 73 16.76 3.23 3.89
N ALA A 74 16.88 4.43 4.43
CA ALA A 74 17.47 5.55 3.71
C ALA A 74 18.97 5.34 3.41
N GLN A 75 19.74 4.80 4.36
CA GLN A 75 21.14 4.45 4.16
C GLN A 75 21.30 3.41 3.05
N VAL A 76 20.53 2.33 3.09
CA VAL A 76 20.54 1.29 2.05
C VAL A 76 20.15 1.86 0.69
N GLN A 77 19.12 2.72 0.64
CA GLN A 77 18.70 3.34 -0.61
C GLN A 77 19.78 4.27 -1.18
N GLN A 78 20.45 5.05 -0.34
CA GLN A 78 21.60 5.87 -0.76
C GLN A 78 22.71 5.00 -1.35
N GLU A 79 23.10 3.90 -0.69
CA GLU A 79 24.13 2.99 -1.19
C GLU A 79 23.74 2.37 -2.54
N LEU A 80 22.48 1.97 -2.71
CA LEU A 80 21.97 1.45 -3.98
C LEU A 80 22.09 2.48 -5.09
N LEU A 81 21.62 3.71 -4.85
CA LEU A 81 21.67 4.79 -5.83
C LEU A 81 23.11 5.17 -6.21
N LYS A 82 24.05 5.17 -5.24
CA LYS A 82 25.49 5.29 -5.51
C LYS A 82 25.99 4.18 -6.42
N GLY A 83 25.58 2.93 -6.15
CA GLY A 83 25.90 1.77 -6.98
C GLY A 83 25.36 1.87 -8.42
N PHE A 84 24.24 2.58 -8.62
CA PHE A 84 23.67 2.89 -9.94
C PHE A 84 24.34 4.11 -10.63
N GLY A 85 25.36 4.72 -10.01
CA GLY A 85 26.11 5.84 -10.58
C GLY A 85 25.59 7.22 -10.17
N LEU A 86 24.67 7.31 -9.20
CA LEU A 86 24.21 8.60 -8.67
C LEU A 86 25.24 9.14 -7.66
N ASN A 87 25.80 10.32 -7.94
CA ASN A 87 26.79 10.94 -7.05
C ASN A 87 26.11 11.57 -5.83
N LEU A 88 25.99 10.81 -4.75
CA LEU A 88 25.41 11.25 -3.47
C LEU A 88 26.53 11.46 -2.44
N GLY A 89 26.42 12.50 -1.61
CA GLY A 89 27.32 12.67 -0.46
C GLY A 89 27.14 11.57 0.59
N ASP A 90 28.09 11.40 1.50
CA ASP A 90 27.98 10.39 2.57
C ASP A 90 26.86 10.69 3.57
N ASP A 91 26.64 11.97 3.87
CA ASP A 91 25.56 12.43 4.76
C ASP A 91 24.24 12.75 4.05
N PHE A 92 24.08 12.38 2.77
CA PHE A 92 22.91 12.73 1.98
C PHE A 92 21.60 12.21 2.62
N TYR A 93 21.64 11.04 3.26
CA TYR A 93 20.48 10.46 3.95
C TYR A 93 20.01 11.26 5.17
N ASN A 94 20.89 11.99 5.86
CA ASN A 94 20.50 12.85 6.97
C ASN A 94 19.68 14.05 6.46
N LEU A 95 20.05 14.60 5.30
CA LEU A 95 19.42 15.78 4.71
C LEU A 95 18.14 15.44 3.94
N HIS A 96 18.09 14.25 3.32
CA HIS A 96 17.03 13.84 2.39
C HIS A 96 16.34 12.54 2.79
N LEU A 97 16.28 12.25 4.10
CA LEU A 97 15.72 11.03 4.68
C LEU A 97 14.37 10.63 4.05
N ASN A 98 13.38 11.52 4.12
CA ASN A 98 12.04 11.26 3.60
C ASN A 98 12.03 10.99 2.09
N ASN A 99 12.90 11.66 1.32
CA ASN A 99 12.94 11.46 -0.14
C ASN A 99 13.57 10.13 -0.51
N LEU A 100 14.58 9.67 0.25
CA LEU A 100 15.14 8.32 0.09
C LEU A 100 14.13 7.24 0.49
N LEU A 101 13.40 7.44 1.59
CA LEU A 101 12.32 6.52 1.99
C LEU A 101 11.25 6.39 0.92
N VAL A 102 10.72 7.51 0.44
CA VAL A 102 9.71 7.52 -0.63
C VAL A 102 10.26 6.89 -1.89
N ASN A 103 11.50 7.21 -2.28
CA ASN A 103 12.14 6.63 -3.44
C ASN A 103 12.23 5.10 -3.33
N TYR A 104 12.70 4.61 -2.18
CA TYR A 104 12.74 3.18 -1.87
C TYR A 104 11.35 2.53 -1.95
N LEU A 105 10.32 3.13 -1.34
CA LEU A 105 8.95 2.60 -1.39
C LEU A 105 8.43 2.51 -2.83
N LEU A 106 8.68 3.53 -3.65
CA LEU A 106 8.24 3.58 -5.03
C LEU A 106 8.91 2.52 -5.92
N TYR A 107 10.18 2.17 -5.69
CA TYR A 107 10.84 1.09 -6.44
C TYR A 107 10.50 -0.30 -5.93
N SER A 108 10.18 -0.41 -4.65
CA SER A 108 10.05 -1.70 -4.00
C SER A 108 8.61 -2.19 -3.90
N SER A 109 7.64 -1.30 -4.14
CA SER A 109 6.22 -1.64 -4.00
C SER A 109 5.31 -0.81 -4.90
N LEU A 110 4.08 -1.30 -5.04
CA LEU A 110 2.95 -0.47 -5.44
C LEU A 110 2.53 0.35 -4.23
N CYS A 111 2.48 1.67 -4.36
CA CYS A 111 2.06 2.55 -3.28
C CYS A 111 0.69 3.14 -3.60
N TYR A 112 -0.23 3.13 -2.63
CA TYR A 112 -1.42 3.95 -2.64
C TYR A 112 -1.07 5.36 -2.20
N VAL A 113 -1.57 6.35 -2.93
CA VAL A 113 -1.41 7.77 -2.64
C VAL A 113 -2.78 8.39 -2.49
N GLN A 114 -2.92 9.22 -1.46
CA GLN A 114 -4.05 10.13 -1.28
C GLN A 114 -3.51 11.56 -1.31
N THR A 115 -4.08 12.41 -2.15
CA THR A 115 -3.71 13.82 -2.28
C THR A 115 -4.92 14.70 -2.11
N GLU A 116 -4.87 15.70 -1.24
CA GLU A 116 -5.91 16.72 -1.13
C GLU A 116 -5.68 17.83 -2.17
N GLY A 117 -6.59 17.91 -3.15
CA GLY A 117 -6.61 18.94 -4.19
C GLY A 117 -7.76 19.92 -4.03
N GLN A 118 -7.88 20.86 -4.97
CA GLN A 118 -8.93 21.89 -4.97
C GLN A 118 -10.36 21.29 -5.09
N ASN A 119 -10.48 20.10 -5.67
CA ASN A 119 -11.75 19.39 -5.88
C ASN A 119 -11.98 18.28 -4.85
N GLY A 120 -11.24 18.29 -3.72
CA GLY A 120 -11.31 17.28 -2.67
C GLY A 120 -10.17 16.26 -2.73
N LEU A 121 -10.41 15.10 -2.12
CA LEU A 121 -9.42 14.02 -2.03
C LEU A 121 -9.34 13.23 -3.34
N ASP A 122 -8.18 13.26 -3.98
CA ASP A 122 -7.83 12.36 -5.08
C ASP A 122 -7.02 11.17 -4.54
N SER A 123 -7.19 10.01 -5.14
CA SER A 123 -6.55 8.77 -4.70
C SER A 123 -6.21 7.86 -5.87
N TYR A 124 -4.97 7.39 -5.90
CA TYR A 124 -4.44 6.58 -6.98
C TYR A 124 -3.26 5.74 -6.51
N TYR A 125 -2.80 4.81 -7.33
CA TYR A 125 -1.58 4.06 -7.05
C TYR A 125 -0.41 4.61 -7.85
N VAL A 126 0.79 4.48 -7.29
CA VAL A 126 2.05 4.88 -7.92
C VAL A 126 3.13 3.84 -7.69
N THR A 127 4.03 3.73 -8.65
CA THR A 127 5.28 2.96 -8.52
C THR A 127 6.32 3.49 -9.51
N LYS A 128 7.59 3.19 -9.26
CA LYS A 128 8.69 3.37 -10.21
C LYS A 128 9.09 2.06 -10.89
N GLN A 129 8.54 0.92 -10.45
CA GLN A 129 8.96 -0.39 -10.89
C GLN A 129 8.01 -0.94 -11.96
N VAL A 130 8.50 -1.03 -13.21
CA VAL A 130 7.74 -1.58 -14.35
C VAL A 130 7.36 -3.05 -14.11
N ALA A 131 8.22 -3.82 -13.42
CA ALA A 131 7.92 -5.22 -13.11
C ALA A 131 6.63 -5.40 -12.27
N ILE A 132 6.30 -4.42 -11.41
CA ILE A 132 5.05 -4.43 -10.64
C ILE A 132 3.85 -4.22 -11.57
N ILE A 133 3.98 -3.32 -12.55
CA ILE A 133 2.95 -3.07 -13.57
C ILE A 133 2.74 -4.29 -14.46
N GLU A 134 3.82 -4.96 -14.84
CA GLU A 134 3.79 -6.21 -15.60
C GLU A 134 2.98 -7.30 -14.87
N GLY A 135 3.16 -7.44 -13.56
CA GLY A 135 2.37 -8.36 -12.73
C GLY A 135 0.88 -7.99 -12.62
N LEU A 136 0.52 -6.74 -12.89
CA LEU A 136 -0.85 -6.22 -12.85
C LEU A 136 -1.54 -6.22 -14.22
N LYS A 137 -0.88 -6.69 -15.29
CA LYS A 137 -1.43 -6.76 -16.65
C LYS A 137 -2.88 -7.26 -16.76
N PRO A 138 -3.30 -8.32 -16.02
CA PRO A 138 -4.70 -8.79 -16.08
C PRO A 138 -5.75 -7.75 -15.65
N PHE A 139 -5.33 -6.72 -14.90
CA PHE A 139 -6.20 -5.69 -14.33
C PHE A 139 -6.02 -4.33 -15.03
N ILE A 140 -5.23 -4.24 -16.09
CA ILE A 140 -4.92 -2.99 -16.80
C ILE A 140 -5.72 -2.93 -18.10
N ASN A 141 -6.20 -1.74 -18.46
CA ASN A 141 -6.93 -1.54 -19.70
C ASN A 141 -6.08 -1.94 -20.93
N SER A 142 -6.68 -2.65 -21.90
CA SER A 142 -6.00 -3.20 -23.08
C SER A 142 -5.24 -2.15 -23.89
N LYS A 143 -5.73 -0.90 -23.96
CA LYS A 143 -5.04 0.21 -24.64
C LYS A 143 -3.71 0.57 -23.96
N ASP A 144 -3.64 0.45 -22.63
CA ASP A 144 -2.44 0.76 -21.87
C ASP A 144 -1.46 -0.43 -21.82
N ILE A 145 -1.96 -1.67 -21.90
CA ILE A 145 -1.12 -2.85 -22.12
C ILE A 145 -0.31 -2.70 -23.43
N ALA A 146 -0.93 -2.20 -24.50
CA ALA A 146 -0.23 -1.95 -25.75
C ALA A 146 0.89 -0.90 -25.62
N LYS A 147 0.72 0.13 -24.77
CA LYS A 147 1.77 1.12 -24.46
C LYS A 147 2.91 0.48 -23.67
N LEU A 148 2.58 -0.35 -22.69
CA LEU A 148 3.56 -1.08 -21.86
C LEU A 148 4.44 -2.00 -22.71
N ASN A 149 3.84 -2.80 -23.60
CA ASN A 149 4.57 -3.71 -24.49
C ASN A 149 5.48 -2.96 -25.50
N LYS A 150 5.19 -1.69 -25.79
CA LYS A 150 6.04 -0.80 -26.62
C LYS A 150 7.14 -0.10 -25.82
N GLY A 151 7.35 -0.46 -24.55
CA GLY A 151 8.37 0.13 -23.69
C GLY A 151 8.11 1.58 -23.31
N TYR A 152 6.86 2.08 -23.46
CA TYR A 152 6.54 3.49 -23.19
C TYR A 152 6.94 3.94 -21.78
N PHE A 153 6.98 3.02 -20.82
CA PHE A 153 7.31 3.28 -19.44
C PHE A 153 8.80 3.04 -19.10
N ASN A 154 9.66 2.54 -19.99
CA ASN A 154 11.02 2.14 -19.61
C ASN A 154 11.98 3.33 -19.39
N ASP A 155 11.82 4.41 -20.16
CA ASP A 155 12.88 5.44 -20.27
C ASP A 155 12.85 6.54 -19.18
N ARG A 156 11.80 6.61 -18.35
CA ARG A 156 11.54 7.78 -17.47
C ARG A 156 11.54 7.53 -15.96
N TYR A 157 11.89 6.32 -15.51
CA TYR A 157 11.83 5.95 -14.08
C TYR A 157 13.17 5.58 -13.46
N GLY A 158 14.29 5.97 -14.07
CA GLY A 158 15.56 6.08 -13.33
C GLY A 158 15.48 7.21 -12.31
N THR A 159 16.19 7.10 -11.19
CA THR A 159 16.22 8.19 -10.20
C THR A 159 17.29 9.19 -10.60
N GLU A 160 16.89 10.45 -10.77
CA GLU A 160 17.79 11.58 -10.92
C GLU A 160 18.05 12.25 -9.56
N LEU A 161 19.20 12.92 -9.41
CA LEU A 161 19.52 13.67 -8.19
C LEU A 161 18.45 14.73 -7.87
N SER A 162 17.93 15.40 -8.90
CA SER A 162 16.85 16.39 -8.80
C SER A 162 15.57 15.83 -8.19
N GLU A 163 15.25 14.55 -8.41
CA GLU A 163 14.06 13.93 -7.81
C GLU A 163 14.19 13.83 -6.28
N LEU A 164 15.40 13.59 -5.79
CA LEU A 164 15.71 13.44 -4.38
C LEU A 164 15.88 14.78 -3.68
N THR A 165 16.44 15.79 -4.35
CA THR A 165 16.67 17.11 -3.77
C THR A 165 15.42 18.00 -3.85
N GLU A 166 14.63 17.89 -4.92
CA GLU A 166 13.42 18.68 -5.12
C GLU A 166 12.15 17.99 -4.60
N SER A 167 12.25 16.75 -4.12
CA SER A 167 11.10 15.95 -3.65
C SER A 167 10.06 15.66 -4.74
N LYS A 168 10.52 15.51 -6.00
CA LYS A 168 9.69 15.32 -7.20
C LYS A 168 10.00 13.98 -7.84
N HIS A 169 9.20 12.96 -7.54
CA HIS A 169 9.45 11.60 -8.03
C HIS A 169 8.70 11.36 -9.33
N LYS A 170 9.39 11.00 -10.41
CA LYS A 170 8.75 10.52 -11.65
C LYS A 170 8.16 9.14 -11.37
N VAL A 171 6.87 8.94 -11.63
CA VAL A 171 6.15 7.69 -11.29
C VAL A 171 5.25 7.20 -12.40
N ILE A 172 5.02 5.89 -12.44
CA ILE A 172 3.91 5.27 -13.14
C ILE A 172 2.70 5.43 -12.22
N VAL A 173 1.67 6.07 -12.73
CA VAL A 173 0.40 6.28 -12.03
C VAL A 173 -0.58 5.22 -12.52
N LEU A 174 -1.25 4.53 -11.59
CA LEU A 174 -2.39 3.67 -11.88
C LEU A 174 -3.63 4.30 -11.28
N ARG A 175 -4.55 4.73 -12.14
CA ARG A 175 -5.85 5.24 -11.71
C ARG A 175 -6.90 4.16 -11.88
N PRO A 176 -7.70 3.87 -10.84
CA PRO A 176 -8.84 2.97 -11.00
C PRO A 176 -9.85 3.59 -11.98
N ASP A 177 -10.44 2.74 -12.80
CA ASP A 177 -11.52 3.03 -13.74
C ASP A 177 -12.53 1.87 -13.71
N ALA A 178 -13.67 2.02 -14.40
CA ALA A 178 -14.76 1.04 -14.39
C ALA A 178 -14.31 -0.38 -14.75
N ASP A 179 -13.34 -0.50 -15.67
CA ASP A 179 -12.87 -1.78 -16.22
C ASP A 179 -11.46 -2.20 -15.72
N GLY A 180 -10.92 -1.55 -14.69
CA GLY A 180 -9.61 -1.87 -14.12
C GLY A 180 -8.75 -0.65 -13.87
N TYR A 181 -7.49 -0.67 -14.32
CA TYR A 181 -6.55 0.42 -14.15
C TYR A 181 -6.12 1.07 -15.47
N HIS A 182 -6.09 2.40 -15.47
CA HIS A 182 -5.43 3.20 -16.48
C HIS A 182 -4.02 3.58 -16.05
N LEU A 183 -3.07 3.42 -16.97
CA LEU A 183 -1.67 3.77 -16.74
C LEU A 183 -1.34 5.17 -17.27
N GLY A 184 -0.68 5.95 -16.43
CA GLY A 184 -0.17 7.28 -16.77
C GLY A 184 1.27 7.47 -16.33
N LYS A 185 1.93 8.50 -16.89
CA LYS A 185 3.15 9.05 -16.30
C LYS A 185 2.76 10.24 -15.42
N GLY A 186 3.37 10.35 -14.26
CA GLY A 186 3.11 11.46 -13.34
C GLY A 186 4.36 11.88 -12.57
N ILE A 187 4.19 12.96 -11.82
CA ILE A 187 5.16 13.42 -10.83
C ILE A 187 4.46 13.36 -9.47
N PHE A 188 5.05 12.61 -8.55
CA PHE A 188 4.63 12.56 -7.15
C PHE A 188 5.50 13.50 -6.32
N TYR A 189 4.87 14.44 -5.63
CA TYR A 189 5.55 15.40 -4.76
C TYR A 189 5.53 14.90 -3.32
N SER A 190 6.66 14.44 -2.80
CA SER A 190 6.75 13.85 -1.44
C SER A 190 6.73 14.87 -0.31
N ASN A 191 6.99 16.14 -0.61
CA ASN A 191 6.99 17.24 0.36
C ASN A 191 5.65 17.99 0.46
N SER A 192 4.66 17.63 -0.34
CA SER A 192 3.33 18.22 -0.24
C SER A 192 2.67 17.77 1.07
N ARG A 193 2.30 18.73 1.92
CA ARG A 193 1.66 18.48 3.23
C ARG A 193 0.35 17.68 3.13
N ASN A 194 -0.24 17.70 1.94
CA ASN A 194 -1.53 17.10 1.64
C ASN A 194 -1.42 15.71 1.01
N ASN A 195 -0.21 15.18 0.87
CA ASN A 195 0.05 13.89 0.26
C ASN A 195 0.37 12.84 1.32
N ALA A 196 -0.41 11.75 1.31
CA ALA A 196 -0.10 10.55 2.09
C ALA A 196 0.23 9.41 1.13
N ILE A 197 1.29 8.65 1.44
CA ILE A 197 1.73 7.50 0.64
C ILE A 197 1.86 6.27 1.53
N TYR A 198 1.26 5.16 1.10
CA TYR A 198 1.24 3.89 1.82
C TYR A 198 1.52 2.74 0.86
N PRO A 199 2.36 1.76 1.21
CA PRO A 199 2.51 0.57 0.37
C PRO A 199 1.18 -0.21 0.31
N ALA A 200 0.75 -0.60 -0.89
CA ALA A 200 -0.53 -1.27 -1.10
C ALA A 200 -0.64 -2.60 -0.33
N TYR A 201 0.49 -3.29 -0.11
CA TYR A 201 0.52 -4.52 0.70
C TYR A 201 0.14 -4.25 2.17
N VAL A 202 0.40 -3.05 2.70
CA VAL A 202 -0.02 -2.66 4.06
C VAL A 202 -1.54 -2.54 4.12
N LEU A 203 -2.14 -1.87 3.12
CA LEU A 203 -3.60 -1.74 3.01
C LEU A 203 -4.27 -3.10 2.84
N ARG A 204 -3.71 -3.98 2.00
CA ARG A 204 -4.19 -5.35 1.82
C ARG A 204 -4.15 -6.15 3.12
N GLY A 205 -3.06 -6.04 3.89
CA GLY A 205 -2.93 -6.68 5.18
C GLY A 205 -4.01 -6.22 6.16
N TYR A 206 -4.22 -4.90 6.25
CA TYR A 206 -5.26 -4.30 7.08
C TYR A 206 -6.67 -4.75 6.65
N LYS A 207 -6.97 -4.72 5.34
CA LYS A 207 -8.23 -5.23 4.77
C LYS A 207 -8.46 -6.69 5.17
N LYS A 208 -7.47 -7.57 4.99
CA LYS A 208 -7.57 -8.99 5.38
C LYS A 208 -7.85 -9.18 6.87
N ALA A 209 -7.19 -8.41 7.74
CA ALA A 209 -7.41 -8.47 9.18
C ALA A 209 -8.84 -8.04 9.56
N LEU A 210 -9.29 -6.91 9.03
CA LEU A 210 -10.66 -6.39 9.23
C LEU A 210 -11.70 -7.40 8.74
N LEU A 211 -11.51 -7.99 7.55
CA LEU A 211 -12.38 -9.04 7.01
C LEU A 211 -12.40 -10.28 7.92
N GLY A 212 -11.26 -10.67 8.49
CA GLY A 212 -11.19 -11.75 9.46
C GLY A 212 -12.04 -11.51 10.72
N VAL A 213 -12.06 -10.28 11.21
CA VAL A 213 -12.94 -9.87 12.33
C VAL A 213 -14.41 -9.88 11.89
N LEU A 214 -14.72 -9.25 10.76
CA LEU A 214 -16.08 -9.13 10.22
C LEU A 214 -16.73 -10.49 9.97
N LYS A 215 -15.98 -11.49 9.50
CA LYS A 215 -16.48 -12.86 9.29
C LYS A 215 -16.94 -13.54 10.58
N ARG A 216 -16.46 -13.08 11.74
CA ARG A 216 -16.70 -13.71 13.05
C ARG A 216 -17.55 -12.87 13.99
N ARG A 217 -17.62 -11.56 13.78
CA ARG A 217 -18.20 -10.60 14.73
C ARG A 217 -19.04 -9.56 14.01
N VAL A 218 -20.05 -9.09 14.72
CA VAL A 218 -20.72 -7.83 14.39
C VAL A 218 -19.91 -6.70 15.03
N ILE A 219 -19.63 -5.66 14.26
CA ILE A 219 -18.83 -4.52 14.73
C ILE A 219 -19.52 -3.22 14.38
N ARG A 220 -19.23 -2.16 15.13
CA ARG A 220 -19.53 -0.79 14.76
C ARG A 220 -18.26 -0.11 14.28
N ILE A 221 -18.31 0.47 13.08
CA ILE A 221 -17.22 1.25 12.50
C ILE A 221 -17.57 2.73 12.63
N SER A 222 -16.59 3.54 13.03
CA SER A 222 -16.63 5.01 12.89
C SER A 222 -15.56 5.42 11.87
N CYS A 223 -15.93 6.12 10.81
CA CYS A 223 -15.00 6.57 9.77
C CYS A 223 -15.43 7.90 9.15
N LEU A 224 -14.53 8.51 8.37
CA LEU A 224 -14.89 9.64 7.51
C LEU A 224 -15.53 9.13 6.21
N ASP A 225 -16.53 9.85 5.71
CA ASP A 225 -17.03 9.70 4.35
C ASP A 225 -16.12 10.41 3.33
N SER A 226 -16.47 10.33 2.04
CA SER A 226 -15.71 10.96 0.96
C SER A 226 -15.66 12.49 1.00
N LEU A 227 -16.55 13.14 1.75
CA LEU A 227 -16.61 14.59 1.96
C LEU A 227 -15.96 15.02 3.28
N GLY A 228 -15.43 14.07 4.07
CA GLY A 228 -14.84 14.33 5.38
C GLY A 228 -15.86 14.40 6.53
N GLY A 229 -17.11 14.00 6.30
CA GLY A 229 -18.15 13.87 7.31
C GLY A 229 -17.96 12.62 8.16
N ASP A 230 -18.32 12.69 9.45
CA ASP A 230 -18.27 11.54 10.35
C ASP A 230 -19.47 10.61 10.13
N ILE A 231 -19.20 9.36 9.76
CA ILE A 231 -20.20 8.30 9.64
C ILE A 231 -19.94 7.18 10.64
N LYS A 232 -21.02 6.58 11.13
CA LYS A 232 -20.99 5.41 12.01
C LYS A 232 -22.05 4.43 11.55
N PHE A 233 -21.67 3.16 11.44
CA PHE A 233 -22.60 2.11 11.07
C PHE A 233 -22.19 0.76 11.66
N VAL A 234 -23.18 -0.09 11.86
CA VAL A 234 -23.00 -1.47 12.29
C VAL A 234 -22.81 -2.34 11.06
N THR A 235 -21.84 -3.24 11.07
CA THR A 235 -21.52 -4.10 9.92
C THR A 235 -21.00 -5.46 10.35
N THR A 236 -21.11 -6.44 9.45
CA THR A 236 -20.58 -7.78 9.65
C THR A 236 -20.44 -8.50 8.31
N LEU A 237 -19.62 -9.55 8.29
CA LEU A 237 -19.64 -10.59 7.28
C LEU A 237 -19.99 -11.97 7.87
N ASN A 238 -20.39 -12.02 9.14
CA ASN A 238 -20.90 -13.23 9.77
C ASN A 238 -22.17 -13.69 9.03
N GLY A 239 -22.19 -14.96 8.63
CA GLY A 239 -23.26 -15.53 7.80
C GLY A 239 -24.64 -15.38 8.42
N ASP A 240 -24.79 -15.69 9.71
CA ASP A 240 -26.10 -15.67 10.39
C ASP A 240 -26.65 -14.25 10.50
N ALA A 241 -25.80 -13.30 10.89
CA ALA A 241 -26.18 -11.90 11.00
C ALA A 241 -26.50 -11.28 9.63
N LEU A 242 -25.74 -11.64 8.58
CA LEU A 242 -26.05 -11.23 7.21
C LEU A 242 -27.35 -11.83 6.69
N CYS A 243 -27.59 -13.12 6.93
CA CYS A 243 -28.84 -13.78 6.57
C CYS A 243 -30.05 -13.10 7.19
N LYS A 244 -29.96 -12.80 8.50
CA LYS A 244 -31.00 -12.07 9.23
C LYS A 244 -31.25 -10.69 8.63
N TRP A 245 -30.18 -9.95 8.33
CA TRP A 245 -30.28 -8.62 7.73
C TRP A 245 -30.91 -8.64 6.33
N LEU A 246 -30.52 -9.59 5.48
CA LEU A 246 -31.14 -9.80 4.17
C LEU A 246 -32.58 -10.33 4.27
N GLY A 247 -32.92 -10.99 5.38
CA GLY A 247 -34.17 -11.73 5.54
C GLY A 247 -34.20 -13.03 4.73
N VAL A 248 -33.06 -13.71 4.64
CA VAL A 248 -32.92 -15.02 3.99
C VAL A 248 -32.54 -16.08 5.02
N SER A 249 -32.97 -17.32 4.81
CA SER A 249 -32.73 -18.44 5.74
C SER A 249 -31.42 -19.19 5.49
N GLU A 250 -30.79 -19.02 4.33
CA GLU A 250 -29.63 -19.81 3.89
C GLU A 250 -28.36 -18.96 3.75
N VAL A 251 -27.29 -19.36 4.45
CA VAL A 251 -25.96 -18.71 4.43
C VAL A 251 -25.34 -18.70 3.03
N ASN A 252 -25.65 -19.69 2.19
CA ASN A 252 -25.17 -19.76 0.81
C ASN A 252 -25.62 -18.55 -0.02
N ARG A 253 -26.72 -17.88 0.34
CA ARG A 253 -27.18 -16.66 -0.32
C ARG A 253 -26.37 -15.41 0.06
N CYS A 254 -25.49 -15.49 1.06
CA CYS A 254 -24.56 -14.42 1.44
C CYS A 254 -23.22 -14.49 0.66
N GLN A 255 -22.95 -15.59 -0.06
CA GLN A 255 -21.72 -15.76 -0.85
C GLN A 255 -21.47 -14.64 -1.88
N PRO A 256 -22.48 -14.13 -2.62
CA PRO A 256 -22.28 -13.01 -3.53
C PRO A 256 -21.77 -11.75 -2.83
N ILE A 257 -22.24 -11.48 -1.61
CA ILE A 257 -21.79 -10.33 -0.81
C ILE A 257 -20.33 -10.50 -0.40
N TRP A 258 -19.94 -11.68 0.05
CA TRP A 258 -18.53 -11.96 0.36
C TRP A 258 -17.63 -11.73 -0.85
N ARG A 259 -18.03 -12.23 -2.02
CA ARG A 259 -17.29 -12.01 -3.27
C ARG A 259 -17.22 -10.53 -3.65
N GLN A 260 -18.29 -9.78 -3.46
CA GLN A 260 -18.32 -8.34 -3.74
C GLN A 260 -17.39 -7.56 -2.80
N VAL A 261 -17.39 -7.90 -1.51
CA VAL A 261 -16.54 -7.25 -0.50
C VAL A 261 -15.06 -7.59 -0.72
N GLU A 262 -14.75 -8.85 -1.04
CA GLU A 262 -13.39 -9.32 -1.29
C GLU A 262 -12.86 -8.89 -2.66
N GLY A 263 -13.73 -8.79 -3.66
CA GLY A 263 -13.40 -8.52 -5.07
C GLY A 263 -13.16 -7.07 -5.43
N SER A 264 -13.19 -6.13 -4.49
CA SER A 264 -12.81 -4.73 -4.78
C SER A 264 -11.36 -4.65 -5.25
N TYR A 265 -11.17 -4.17 -6.48
CA TYR A 265 -9.85 -3.90 -7.08
C TYR A 265 -9.05 -2.87 -6.27
N CYS A 266 -9.73 -1.90 -5.65
CA CYS A 266 -9.08 -0.90 -4.81
C CYS A 266 -8.79 -1.48 -3.42
N GLU A 267 -7.51 -1.72 -3.11
CA GLU A 267 -7.04 -2.18 -1.80
C GLU A 267 -7.34 -1.18 -0.68
N ALA A 268 -7.47 0.11 -1.00
CA ALA A 268 -7.77 1.16 -0.02
C ALA A 268 -9.25 1.29 0.34
N ASN A 269 -10.15 0.73 -0.46
CA ASN A 269 -11.60 0.87 -0.26
C ASN A 269 -12.25 -0.47 0.05
N LEU A 270 -13.25 -0.42 0.92
CA LEU A 270 -14.03 -1.58 1.31
C LEU A 270 -15.52 -1.24 1.30
N THR A 271 -16.29 -1.97 0.51
CA THR A 271 -17.75 -1.87 0.49
C THR A 271 -18.32 -2.87 1.48
N LEU A 272 -19.04 -2.39 2.47
CA LEU A 272 -19.54 -3.17 3.60
C LEU A 272 -21.06 -3.03 3.74
N PRO A 273 -21.77 -4.08 4.18
CA PRO A 273 -23.18 -3.99 4.54
C PRO A 273 -23.39 -3.02 5.70
N ASN A 274 -24.41 -2.17 5.61
CA ASN A 274 -24.89 -1.36 6.72
C ASN A 274 -26.04 -2.11 7.41
N LEU A 275 -25.78 -2.72 8.57
CA LEU A 275 -26.78 -3.46 9.32
C LEU A 275 -27.85 -2.56 9.94
N ASP A 276 -27.61 -1.25 10.05
CA ASP A 276 -28.59 -0.29 10.55
C ASP A 276 -29.69 0.00 9.51
N VAL A 277 -29.41 -0.21 8.21
CA VAL A 277 -30.37 0.01 7.12
C VAL A 277 -30.43 -1.19 6.18
N ARG A 278 -31.61 -1.77 6.00
CA ARG A 278 -31.77 -3.00 5.20
C ARG A 278 -31.35 -2.80 3.75
N ASN A 279 -30.58 -3.74 3.21
CA ASN A 279 -30.07 -3.76 1.82
C ASN A 279 -29.16 -2.58 1.44
N GLU A 280 -28.67 -1.81 2.40
CA GLU A 280 -27.73 -0.73 2.15
C GLU A 280 -26.27 -1.20 2.27
N PHE A 281 -25.41 -0.67 1.40
CA PHE A 281 -23.97 -0.88 1.44
C PHE A 281 -23.26 0.46 1.50
N ILE A 282 -22.24 0.54 2.36
CA ILE A 282 -21.40 1.73 2.52
C ILE A 282 -20.00 1.39 2.04
N THR A 283 -19.45 2.22 1.16
CA THR A 283 -18.04 2.14 0.76
C THR A 283 -17.22 3.07 1.63
N ILE A 284 -16.25 2.51 2.35
CA ILE A 284 -15.35 3.25 3.22
C ILE A 284 -13.92 3.18 2.70
N ASN A 285 -13.16 4.25 2.90
CA ASN A 285 -11.71 4.21 2.75
C ASN A 285 -11.11 3.68 4.06
N LEU A 286 -10.24 2.68 3.96
CA LEU A 286 -9.59 2.04 5.10
C LEU A 286 -8.76 3.03 5.93
N LEU A 287 -8.17 4.04 5.29
CA LEU A 287 -7.40 5.09 5.97
C LEU A 287 -8.29 6.08 6.74
N HIS A 288 -9.59 6.08 6.48
CA HIS A 288 -10.55 6.98 7.11
C HIS A 288 -11.22 6.35 8.33
N ILE A 289 -10.94 5.08 8.62
CA ILE A 289 -11.43 4.38 9.80
C ILE A 289 -10.79 4.98 11.04
N LYS A 290 -11.62 5.60 11.89
CA LYS A 290 -11.20 6.19 13.17
C LYS A 290 -11.27 5.18 14.30
N ASN A 291 -12.29 4.32 14.29
CA ASN A 291 -12.52 3.35 15.36
C ASN A 291 -13.30 2.12 14.89
N VAL A 292 -13.00 0.97 15.51
CA VAL A 292 -13.75 -0.28 15.35
C VAL A 292 -14.12 -0.81 16.73
N GLN A 293 -15.42 -0.90 17.01
CA GLN A 293 -15.95 -1.44 18.26
C GLN A 293 -16.59 -2.80 17.99
N ILE A 294 -16.09 -3.86 18.64
CA ILE A 294 -16.75 -5.17 18.61
C ILE A 294 -18.02 -5.08 19.42
N LEU A 295 -19.14 -5.49 18.82
CA LEU A 295 -20.44 -5.55 19.49
C LEU A 295 -20.63 -6.93 20.13
N PRO A 296 -21.36 -7.00 21.26
CA PRO A 296 -21.69 -8.27 21.93
C PRO A 296 -22.55 -9.18 21.05
#